data_AF-X1JV67-F1
#
_entry.id   AF-X1JV67-F1
#
_cell.length_a   1.000
_cell.length_b   1.000
_cell.length_c   1.000
_cell.angle_alpha   90.00
_cell.angle_beta   90.00
_cell.angle_gamma   90.00
#
_symmetry.space_group_name_H-M   'P 1'
#
loop_
_entity.id
_entity.type
_entity.pdbx_description
1 polymer ?
#
loop_
_entity_poly.entity_id
_entity_poly.type
_entity_poly.pdbx_seq_one_letter_code
_entity_poly.pdbx_strand_id
1 'polypeptide(L)'
;MDKKSYCNPIQIERLTKKYFLPKWVWLEHSARFNFGCKFVKNKIVLDCACGSGIGSVMFAKAGAKKVWAFDIKNGGADWQISPEIKNLVFSVADAQKLPLPNNSVDLIISFETIEHIKNVENYLLESVRVLKSDGIFICSTPNRTITNPGKSIIDKPYNKFHVREYSEEEFINLFKNYFEHIKIYGQNQMSQSKIKIMTKLGKILPLNGAVLINQLLKLPRLIKDNIKNHSVKIKENGQKYEYIIIMAQRKIS
;
A
#
# COMPACT_ATOMS: atom_id res chain seq x y z
N MET A 1 -38.59 2.87 -9.92
CA MET A 1 -37.92 1.81 -9.13
C MET A 1 -36.55 1.58 -9.74
N ASP A 2 -35.56 2.37 -9.34
CA ASP A 2 -34.19 2.18 -9.83
C ASP A 2 -33.42 1.26 -8.91
N LYS A 3 -33.02 0.13 -9.48
CA LYS A 3 -32.15 -0.88 -8.87
C LYS A 3 -30.86 -0.18 -8.46
N LYS A 4 -30.69 0.06 -7.15
CA LYS A 4 -29.38 0.29 -6.52
C LYS A 4 -28.45 -0.82 -7.03
N SER A 5 -27.55 -0.49 -7.96
CA SER A 5 -26.51 -1.42 -8.36
C SER A 5 -25.59 -1.54 -7.15
N TYR A 6 -25.74 -2.65 -6.43
CA TYR A 6 -24.79 -3.06 -5.41
C TYR A 6 -23.49 -3.43 -6.13
N CYS A 7 -22.68 -2.42 -6.46
CA CYS A 7 -21.28 -2.66 -6.81
C CYS A 7 -20.63 -3.23 -5.55
N ASN A 8 -20.26 -4.51 -5.64
CA ASN A 8 -19.59 -5.26 -4.60
C ASN A 8 -18.37 -4.46 -4.12
N PRO A 9 -18.19 -4.14 -2.83
CA PRO A 9 -17.07 -3.33 -2.34
C PRO A 9 -15.69 -3.93 -2.63
N ILE A 10 -15.63 -5.18 -3.09
CA ILE A 10 -14.45 -5.84 -3.64
C ILE A 10 -14.05 -5.27 -5.02
N GLN A 11 -14.94 -4.57 -5.76
CA GLN A 11 -14.67 -4.18 -7.16
C GLN A 11 -13.69 -3.03 -7.35
N ILE A 12 -13.33 -2.28 -6.31
CA ILE A 12 -12.31 -1.23 -6.39
C ILE A 12 -11.57 -1.21 -5.06
N GLU A 13 -10.32 -1.67 -5.02
CA GLU A 13 -9.41 -1.53 -3.87
C GLU A 13 -8.94 -0.09 -3.70
N ARG A 14 -9.89 0.85 -3.72
CA ARG A 14 -9.66 2.25 -3.47
C ARG A 14 -10.39 2.62 -2.20
N LEU A 15 -9.65 3.20 -1.27
CA LEU A 15 -10.25 3.85 -0.13
C LEU A 15 -11.07 5.04 -0.63
N THR A 16 -12.39 4.94 -0.70
CA THR A 16 -13.27 6.06 -1.10
C THR A 16 -14.45 6.14 -0.14
N LYS A 17 -15.00 7.35 0.01
CA LYS A 17 -16.22 7.58 0.80
C LYS A 17 -17.49 7.14 0.07
N LYS A 18 -17.40 6.85 -1.24
CA LYS A 18 -18.54 6.52 -2.10
C LYS A 18 -19.13 5.12 -1.84
N TYR A 19 -18.32 4.19 -1.32
CA TYR A 19 -18.74 2.80 -1.11
C TYR A 19 -18.57 2.39 0.35
N PHE A 20 -19.37 1.42 0.78
CA PHE A 20 -19.21 0.81 2.09
C PHE A 20 -17.88 0.04 2.14
N LEU A 21 -16.95 0.51 2.95
CA LEU A 21 -15.75 -0.22 3.30
C LEU A 21 -15.86 -0.68 4.75
N PRO A 22 -15.49 -1.93 5.07
CA PRO A 22 -15.47 -2.36 6.46
C PRO A 22 -14.51 -1.51 7.29
N LYS A 23 -14.88 -1.24 8.55
CA LYS A 23 -14.16 -0.33 9.43
C LYS A 23 -12.66 -0.65 9.54
N TRP A 24 -12.27 -1.91 9.66
CA TRP A 24 -10.85 -2.30 9.76
C TRP A 24 -10.07 -1.96 8.49
N VAL A 25 -10.66 -2.09 7.30
CA VAL A 25 -9.99 -1.73 6.04
C VAL A 25 -9.66 -0.23 6.05
N TRP A 26 -10.60 0.59 6.53
CA TRP A 26 -10.36 2.02 6.67
C TRP A 26 -9.26 2.33 7.69
N LEU A 27 -9.25 1.63 8.82
CA LEU A 27 -8.22 1.78 9.86
C LEU A 27 -6.83 1.31 9.40
N GLU A 28 -6.75 0.22 8.63
CA GLU A 28 -5.51 -0.32 8.03
C GLU A 28 -4.85 0.72 7.13
N HIS A 29 -5.61 1.28 6.18
CA HIS A 29 -5.10 2.32 5.28
C HIS A 29 -4.76 3.61 6.04
N SER A 30 -5.64 4.05 6.94
CA SER A 30 -5.42 5.27 7.73
C SER A 30 -4.16 5.18 8.59
N ALA A 31 -3.85 4.00 9.13
CA ALA A 31 -2.64 3.81 9.90
C ALA A 31 -1.35 3.87 9.05
N ARG A 32 -1.39 3.40 7.79
CA ARG A 32 -0.27 3.58 6.83
C ARG A 32 -0.10 5.05 6.43
N PHE A 33 -1.19 5.77 6.17
CA PHE A 33 -1.13 7.21 5.92
C PHE A 33 -0.58 7.98 7.13
N ASN A 34 -1.04 7.67 8.34
CA ASN A 34 -0.49 8.26 9.57
C ASN A 34 1.01 7.96 9.75
N PHE A 35 1.48 6.78 9.33
CA PHE A 35 2.91 6.48 9.30
C PHE A 35 3.64 7.37 8.30
N GLY A 36 3.13 7.49 7.07
CA GLY A 36 3.68 8.39 6.04
C GLY A 36 3.77 9.85 6.50
N CYS A 37 2.73 10.37 7.15
CA CYS A 37 2.67 11.74 7.68
C CYS A 37 3.85 12.11 8.61
N LYS A 38 4.50 11.13 9.25
CA LYS A 38 5.67 11.38 10.11
C LYS A 38 6.89 11.88 9.33
N PHE A 39 6.92 11.68 8.01
CA PHE A 39 8.09 11.92 7.16
C PHE A 39 7.91 13.09 6.19
N VAL A 40 6.70 13.65 6.05
CA VAL A 40 6.38 14.59 4.97
C VAL A 40 6.77 16.05 5.23
N LYS A 41 7.00 16.43 6.49
CA LYS A 41 7.18 17.84 6.87
C LYS A 41 8.27 18.53 6.05
N ASN A 42 7.93 19.65 5.43
CA ASN A 42 8.80 20.47 4.56
C ASN A 42 9.38 19.74 3.33
N LYS A 43 8.83 18.58 2.94
CA LYS A 43 9.28 17.81 1.77
C LYS A 43 8.38 18.00 0.55
N ILE A 44 8.96 17.87 -0.63
CA ILE A 44 8.27 17.60 -1.89
C ILE A 44 7.99 16.10 -1.92
N VAL A 45 6.71 15.75 -1.80
CA VAL A 45 6.22 14.37 -1.70
C VAL A 45 5.59 13.95 -3.01
N LEU A 46 5.89 12.74 -3.47
CA LEU A 46 5.11 12.02 -4.47
C LEU A 46 4.26 10.96 -3.76
N ASP A 47 2.94 11.07 -3.88
CA ASP A 47 1.99 10.00 -3.57
C ASP A 47 1.70 9.23 -4.86
N CYS A 48 2.36 8.08 -5.01
CA CYS A 48 2.38 7.30 -6.26
C CYS A 48 1.31 6.20 -6.20
N ALA A 49 0.31 6.30 -7.09
CA ALA A 49 -0.99 5.61 -7.06
C ALA A 49 -1.90 6.07 -5.90
N CYS A 50 -2.20 7.38 -5.89
CA CYS A 50 -2.92 8.04 -4.80
C CYS A 50 -4.40 7.66 -4.67
N GLY A 51 -4.99 6.95 -5.63
CA GLY A 51 -6.39 6.52 -5.61
C GLY A 51 -7.36 7.70 -5.49
N SER A 52 -8.14 7.73 -4.41
CA SER A 52 -9.08 8.82 -4.11
C SER A 52 -8.40 10.10 -3.62
N GLY A 53 -7.11 10.04 -3.25
CA GLY A 53 -6.37 11.18 -2.71
C GLY A 53 -6.53 11.40 -1.20
N ILE A 54 -7.21 10.52 -0.45
CA ILE A 54 -7.33 10.64 1.02
C ILE A 54 -5.96 10.74 1.68
N GLY A 55 -5.02 9.87 1.31
CA GLY A 55 -3.64 9.92 1.80
C GLY A 55 -2.93 11.23 1.44
N SER A 56 -3.08 11.67 0.18
CA SER A 56 -2.47 12.91 -0.32
C SER A 56 -2.92 14.14 0.45
N VAL A 57 -4.22 14.22 0.78
CA VAL A 57 -4.78 15.28 1.63
C VAL A 57 -4.16 15.25 3.03
N MET A 58 -3.99 14.06 3.61
CA MET A 58 -3.34 13.92 4.92
C MET A 58 -1.88 14.37 4.87
N PHE A 59 -1.12 14.00 3.83
CA PHE A 59 0.27 14.41 3.66
C PHE A 59 0.41 15.92 3.51
N ALA A 60 -0.47 16.54 2.71
CA ALA A 60 -0.49 17.99 2.52
C ALA A 60 -0.76 18.73 3.83
N LYS A 61 -1.76 18.29 4.60
CA LYS A 61 -2.12 18.86 5.92
C LYS A 61 -1.08 18.59 7.01
N ALA A 62 -0.30 17.51 6.89
CA ALA A 62 0.79 17.18 7.81
C ALA A 62 2.07 18.02 7.58
N GLY A 63 2.00 19.02 6.68
CA GLY A 63 3.07 20.01 6.49
C GLY A 63 4.03 19.68 5.35
N ALA A 64 3.63 18.86 4.38
CA ALA A 64 4.38 18.72 3.13
C ALA A 64 4.56 20.10 2.47
N LYS A 65 5.75 20.36 1.90
CA LYS A 65 5.99 21.57 1.09
C LYS A 65 5.15 21.52 -0.18
N LYS A 66 5.07 20.34 -0.80
CA LYS A 66 4.24 20.07 -1.97
C LYS A 66 3.93 18.57 -2.01
N VAL A 67 2.73 18.21 -2.46
CA VAL A 67 2.34 16.83 -2.74
C VAL A 67 1.93 16.73 -4.20
N TRP A 68 2.67 15.93 -4.97
CA TRP A 68 2.25 15.43 -6.27
C TRP A 68 1.51 14.12 -6.05
N ALA A 69 0.24 14.06 -6.40
CA ALA A 69 -0.60 12.90 -6.21
C ALA A 69 -1.04 12.35 -7.57
N PHE A 70 -0.47 11.21 -7.95
CA PHE A 70 -0.72 10.63 -9.27
C PHE A 70 -1.37 9.26 -9.18
N ASP A 71 -2.29 8.99 -10.10
CA ASP A 71 -2.91 7.68 -10.27
C ASP A 71 -3.16 7.41 -11.76
N ILE A 72 -3.16 6.14 -12.17
CA ILE A 72 -3.41 5.74 -13.57
C ILE A 72 -4.85 6.03 -14.02
N LYS A 73 -5.78 6.22 -13.07
CA LYS A 73 -7.14 6.71 -13.38
C LYS A 73 -7.47 7.89 -12.49
N ASN A 74 -8.22 8.84 -13.04
CA ASN A 74 -8.76 9.97 -12.29
C ASN A 74 -9.52 9.48 -11.04
N GLY A 75 -9.23 10.07 -9.88
CA GLY A 75 -9.91 9.78 -8.61
C GLY A 75 -11.34 10.33 -8.53
N GLY A 76 -11.78 11.08 -9.54
CA GLY A 76 -13.15 11.57 -9.68
C GLY A 76 -13.44 12.75 -8.75
N ALA A 77 -14.65 12.79 -8.19
CA ALA A 77 -15.12 13.89 -7.35
C ALA A 77 -14.24 14.11 -6.10
N ASP A 78 -13.58 13.07 -5.58
CA ASP A 78 -12.72 13.17 -4.40
C ASP A 78 -11.52 14.12 -4.64
N TRP A 79 -10.97 14.15 -5.87
CA TRP A 79 -9.91 15.09 -6.26
C TRP A 79 -10.45 16.52 -6.39
N GLN A 80 -11.70 16.68 -6.82
CA GLN A 80 -12.35 17.97 -7.04
C GLN A 80 -12.81 18.68 -5.75
N ILE A 81 -12.86 17.97 -4.62
CA ILE A 81 -13.21 18.54 -3.30
C ILE A 81 -11.97 19.12 -2.58
N SER A 82 -10.77 18.91 -3.11
CA SER A 82 -9.52 19.37 -2.51
C SER A 82 -8.93 20.71 -3.02
N PRO A 83 -9.64 21.60 -3.78
CA PRO A 83 -9.00 22.75 -4.43
C PRO A 83 -8.50 23.80 -3.44
N GLU A 84 -8.96 23.75 -2.18
CA GLU A 84 -8.50 24.64 -1.11
C GLU A 84 -7.08 24.31 -0.61
N ILE A 85 -6.56 23.11 -0.92
CA ILE A 85 -5.24 22.65 -0.44
C ILE A 85 -4.16 23.07 -1.46
N LYS A 86 -3.66 24.29 -1.29
CA LYS A 86 -2.73 24.95 -2.24
C LYS A 86 -1.44 24.18 -2.54
N ASN A 87 -0.98 23.33 -1.61
CA ASN A 87 0.24 22.53 -1.75
C ASN A 87 0.01 21.12 -2.29
N LEU A 88 -1.21 20.77 -2.75
CA LEU A 88 -1.56 19.46 -3.28
C LEU A 88 -1.96 19.57 -4.75
N VAL A 89 -1.37 18.74 -5.60
CA VAL A 89 -1.70 18.67 -7.03
C VAL A 89 -2.03 17.24 -7.41
N PHE A 90 -3.24 17.03 -7.90
CA PHE A 90 -3.67 15.77 -8.49
C PHE A 90 -3.44 15.76 -10.00
N SER A 91 -2.99 14.63 -10.55
CA SER A 91 -3.00 14.41 -12.00
C SER A 91 -3.07 12.92 -12.34
N VAL A 92 -3.50 12.61 -13.56
CA VAL A 92 -3.45 11.26 -14.08
C VAL A 92 -2.06 10.99 -14.64
N ALA A 93 -1.39 9.94 -14.16
CA ALA A 93 -0.11 9.49 -14.69
C ALA A 93 0.13 8.00 -14.44
N ASP A 94 0.95 7.38 -15.29
CA ASP A 94 1.46 6.04 -15.06
C ASP A 94 2.64 6.10 -14.09
N ALA A 95 2.61 5.27 -13.05
CA ALA A 95 3.71 5.16 -12.09
C ALA A 95 5.02 4.67 -12.72
N GLN A 96 4.95 4.05 -13.90
CA GLN A 96 6.10 3.62 -14.71
C GLN A 96 6.65 4.74 -15.62
N LYS A 97 5.97 5.90 -15.70
CA LYS A 97 6.38 7.08 -16.47
C LYS A 97 5.72 8.35 -15.92
N LEU A 98 6.33 8.91 -14.88
CA LEU A 98 5.86 10.06 -14.13
C LEU A 98 6.20 11.37 -14.86
N PRO A 99 5.28 12.35 -14.90
CA PRO A 99 5.50 13.67 -15.49
C PRO A 99 6.29 14.58 -14.53
N LEU A 100 7.42 14.08 -14.01
CA LEU A 100 8.30 14.78 -13.09
C LEU A 100 9.73 14.78 -13.60
N PRO A 101 10.50 15.86 -13.37
CA PRO A 101 11.93 15.88 -13.66
C PRO A 101 12.70 14.86 -12.82
N ASN A 102 13.92 14.55 -13.27
CA ASN A 102 14.87 13.77 -12.48
C ASN A 102 15.17 14.51 -11.16
N ASN A 103 15.44 13.76 -10.07
CA ASN A 103 15.86 14.33 -8.79
C ASN A 103 14.94 15.44 -8.25
N SER A 104 13.63 15.29 -8.42
CA SER A 104 12.66 16.36 -8.16
C SER A 104 11.91 16.21 -6.84
N VAL A 105 11.85 15.01 -6.26
CA VAL A 105 11.10 14.74 -5.03
C VAL A 105 11.99 14.26 -3.88
N ASP A 106 11.67 14.70 -2.66
CA ASP A 106 12.40 14.34 -1.44
C ASP A 106 11.89 13.02 -0.83
N LEU A 107 10.61 12.68 -1.10
CA LEU A 107 9.94 11.52 -0.53
C LEU A 107 8.95 10.94 -1.54
N ILE A 108 9.05 9.64 -1.79
CA ILE A 108 8.00 8.87 -2.47
C ILE A 108 7.26 8.05 -1.42
N ILE A 109 5.94 8.09 -1.46
CA ILE A 109 5.06 7.19 -0.71
C ILE A 109 4.22 6.43 -1.73
N SER A 110 4.25 5.10 -1.66
CA SER A 110 3.41 4.24 -2.49
C SER A 110 2.93 3.04 -1.69
N PHE A 111 1.70 3.13 -1.21
CA PHE A 111 1.10 2.07 -0.40
C PHE A 111 0.17 1.22 -1.25
N GLU A 112 0.25 -0.11 -1.09
CA GLU A 112 -0.64 -1.09 -1.72
C GLU A 112 -0.74 -0.90 -3.25
N THR A 113 0.42 -0.84 -3.90
CA THR A 113 0.52 -0.46 -5.32
C THR A 113 1.35 -1.45 -6.13
N ILE A 114 2.52 -1.83 -5.62
CA ILE A 114 3.52 -2.60 -6.38
C ILE A 114 3.01 -3.98 -6.82
N GLU A 115 2.09 -4.58 -6.07
CA GLU A 115 1.39 -5.83 -6.40
C GLU A 115 0.50 -5.74 -7.65
N HIS A 116 0.10 -4.52 -8.04
CA HIS A 116 -0.70 -4.25 -9.23
C HIS A 116 0.16 -3.92 -10.47
N ILE A 117 1.43 -3.58 -10.27
CA ILE A 117 2.32 -3.16 -11.36
C ILE A 117 2.75 -4.37 -12.18
N LYS A 118 2.58 -4.28 -13.50
CA LYS A 118 3.01 -5.32 -14.45
C LYS A 118 4.52 -5.29 -14.66
N ASN A 119 5.08 -4.14 -15.05
CA ASN A 119 6.52 -3.95 -15.19
C ASN A 119 7.07 -3.22 -13.95
N VAL A 120 7.40 -4.02 -12.94
CA VAL A 120 7.90 -3.54 -11.64
C VAL A 120 9.29 -2.93 -11.77
N GLU A 121 10.12 -3.42 -12.70
CA GLU A 121 11.43 -2.84 -12.98
C GLU A 121 11.29 -1.39 -13.47
N ASN A 122 10.45 -1.13 -14.48
CA ASN A 122 10.20 0.23 -14.96
C ASN A 122 9.67 1.13 -13.84
N TYR A 123 8.77 0.63 -12.99
CA TYR A 123 8.25 1.38 -11.85
C TYR A 123 9.33 1.75 -10.82
N LEU A 124 10.25 0.82 -10.50
CA LEU A 124 11.33 1.08 -9.55
C LEU A 124 12.39 1.99 -10.16
N LEU A 125 12.76 1.80 -11.43
CA LEU A 125 13.66 2.70 -12.16
C LEU A 125 13.10 4.11 -12.26
N GLU A 126 11.80 4.24 -12.53
CA GLU A 126 11.12 5.53 -12.58
C GLU A 126 11.08 6.21 -11.21
N SER A 127 10.88 5.43 -10.14
CA SER A 127 10.98 5.91 -8.76
C SER A 127 12.40 6.41 -8.45
N VAL A 128 13.44 5.67 -8.84
CA VAL A 128 14.85 6.09 -8.70
C VAL A 128 15.14 7.38 -9.46
N ARG A 129 14.61 7.50 -10.69
CA ARG A 129 14.80 8.67 -11.56
C ARG A 129 14.29 9.95 -10.93
N VAL A 130 13.06 9.94 -10.42
CA VAL A 130 12.42 11.15 -9.86
C VAL A 130 12.87 11.47 -8.44
N LEU A 131 13.27 10.46 -7.65
CA LEU A 131 13.73 10.64 -6.28
C LEU A 131 15.08 11.37 -6.25
N LYS A 132 15.28 12.30 -5.32
CA LYS A 132 16.59 12.92 -5.07
C LYS A 132 17.61 11.91 -4.54
N SER A 133 18.89 12.25 -4.60
CA SER A 133 19.99 11.41 -4.09
C SER A 133 19.87 11.09 -2.60
N ASP A 134 19.40 12.04 -1.80
CA ASP A 134 19.13 11.88 -0.36
C ASP A 134 17.67 11.52 -0.07
N GLY A 135 16.87 11.34 -1.11
CA GLY A 135 15.44 11.09 -1.02
C GLY A 135 15.12 9.71 -0.46
N ILE A 136 13.94 9.59 0.14
CA ILE A 136 13.44 8.35 0.74
C ILE A 136 12.26 7.81 -0.08
N PHE A 137 12.21 6.50 -0.25
CA PHE A 137 11.04 5.79 -0.77
C PHE A 137 10.43 4.92 0.33
N ILE A 138 9.15 5.16 0.63
CA ILE A 138 8.32 4.30 1.47
C ILE A 138 7.33 3.54 0.58
N CYS A 139 7.42 2.21 0.58
CA CYS A 139 6.55 1.34 -0.20
C CYS A 139 5.91 0.25 0.66
N SER A 140 4.62 -0.03 0.49
CA SER A 140 3.97 -1.19 1.12
C SER A 140 3.44 -2.19 0.11
N THR A 141 3.33 -3.43 0.56
CA THR A 141 2.66 -4.50 -0.15
C THR A 141 2.10 -5.54 0.84
N PRO A 142 1.04 -6.28 0.47
CA PRO A 142 0.59 -7.45 1.20
C PRO A 142 1.68 -8.53 1.30
N ASN A 143 1.73 -9.22 2.44
CA ASN A 143 2.64 -10.33 2.65
C ASN A 143 2.01 -11.63 2.12
N ARG A 144 2.48 -12.11 0.96
CA ARG A 144 1.98 -13.34 0.31
C ARG A 144 1.93 -14.54 1.26
N THR A 145 2.92 -14.68 2.16
CA THR A 145 2.97 -15.83 3.09
C THR A 145 1.81 -15.85 4.09
N ILE A 146 1.13 -14.71 4.26
CA ILE A 146 -0.02 -14.50 5.13
C ILE A 146 -1.33 -14.45 4.35
N THR A 147 -1.37 -13.64 3.28
CA THR A 147 -2.58 -13.39 2.48
C THR A 147 -2.88 -14.51 1.50
N ASN A 148 -1.84 -15.20 1.02
CA ASN A 148 -1.90 -16.28 0.03
C ASN A 148 -1.07 -17.49 0.49
N PRO A 149 -1.35 -18.06 1.67
CA PRO A 149 -0.52 -19.13 2.24
C PRO A 149 -0.48 -20.34 1.30
N GLY A 150 0.73 -20.84 1.04
CA GLY A 150 0.96 -21.99 0.15
C GLY A 150 1.12 -21.67 -1.33
N LYS A 151 0.85 -20.44 -1.78
CA LYS A 151 1.14 -19.99 -3.15
C LYS A 151 2.58 -19.53 -3.30
N SER A 152 3.19 -19.73 -4.45
CA SER A 152 4.46 -19.18 -4.93
C SER A 152 4.28 -17.76 -5.52
N ILE A 153 5.36 -17.05 -5.88
CA ILE A 153 5.28 -15.70 -6.48
C ILE A 153 4.70 -15.71 -7.92
N ILE A 154 4.83 -16.84 -8.63
CA ILE A 154 4.31 -17.01 -9.99
C ILE A 154 2.82 -17.36 -10.01
N ASP A 155 2.28 -17.82 -8.87
CA ASP A 155 0.86 -18.15 -8.77
C ASP A 155 0.01 -16.89 -8.71
N LYS A 156 -1.10 -16.88 -9.47
CA LYS A 156 -2.06 -15.78 -9.44
C LYS A 156 -2.60 -15.59 -8.02
N PRO A 157 -2.47 -14.40 -7.41
CA PRO A 157 -3.06 -14.16 -6.09
C PRO A 157 -4.58 -14.30 -6.11
N TYR A 158 -5.17 -14.60 -4.96
CA TYR A 158 -6.64 -14.67 -4.86
C TYR A 158 -7.32 -13.35 -5.19
N ASN A 159 -6.63 -12.28 -4.81
CA ASN A 159 -7.05 -10.98 -5.23
C ASN A 159 -6.86 -10.85 -6.74
N LYS A 160 -7.99 -10.84 -7.45
CA LYS A 160 -8.00 -10.78 -8.92
C LYS A 160 -7.29 -9.54 -9.47
N PHE A 161 -7.20 -8.45 -8.69
CA PHE A 161 -6.55 -7.21 -9.08
C PHE A 161 -5.03 -7.22 -8.88
N HIS A 162 -4.51 -8.13 -8.07
CA HIS A 162 -3.06 -8.27 -7.89
C HIS A 162 -2.45 -9.05 -9.05
N VAL A 163 -1.40 -8.51 -9.63
CA VAL A 163 -0.57 -9.20 -10.61
C VAL A 163 0.30 -10.24 -9.90
N ARG A 164 0.88 -9.87 -8.75
CA ARG A 164 1.73 -10.73 -7.92
C ARG A 164 1.72 -10.23 -6.47
N GLU A 165 2.01 -11.10 -5.51
CA GLU A 165 2.25 -10.71 -4.12
C GLU A 165 3.59 -11.25 -3.65
N TYR A 166 4.32 -10.47 -2.86
CA TYR A 166 5.68 -10.80 -2.47
C TYR A 166 5.71 -11.50 -1.11
N SER A 167 6.64 -12.43 -0.94
CA SER A 167 7.14 -12.72 0.41
C SER A 167 8.00 -11.54 0.88
N GLU A 168 8.24 -11.45 2.18
CA GLU A 168 9.14 -10.44 2.74
C GLU A 168 10.53 -10.48 2.11
N GLU A 169 11.09 -11.68 1.97
CA GLU A 169 12.43 -11.88 1.42
C GLU A 169 12.51 -11.44 -0.04
N GLU A 170 11.51 -11.79 -0.84
CA GLU A 170 11.42 -11.38 -2.25
C GLU A 170 11.27 -9.86 -2.38
N PHE A 171 10.45 -9.25 -1.53
CA PHE A 171 10.25 -7.80 -1.54
C PHE A 171 11.54 -7.06 -1.19
N ILE A 172 12.27 -7.54 -0.18
CA ILE A 172 13.59 -7.00 0.20
C ILE A 172 14.60 -7.18 -0.93
N ASN A 173 14.70 -8.38 -1.50
CA ASN A 173 15.66 -8.68 -2.56
C ASN A 173 15.38 -7.85 -3.83
N LEU A 174 14.10 -7.63 -4.15
CA LEU A 174 13.69 -6.73 -5.23
C LEU A 174 14.20 -5.29 -4.97
N PHE A 175 13.98 -4.75 -3.77
CA PHE A 175 14.41 -3.40 -3.43
C PHE A 175 15.93 -3.24 -3.40
N LYS A 176 16.66 -4.27 -2.94
CA LYS A 176 18.13 -4.27 -2.88
C LYS A 176 18.79 -4.08 -4.24
N ASN A 177 18.11 -4.32 -5.35
CA ASN A 177 18.69 -4.07 -6.67
C ASN A 177 18.85 -2.56 -6.96
N TYR A 178 17.95 -1.73 -6.44
CA TYR A 178 17.84 -0.31 -6.79
C TYR A 178 18.06 0.64 -5.60
N PHE A 179 17.88 0.14 -4.37
CA PHE A 179 17.87 0.93 -3.14
C PHE A 179 18.85 0.37 -2.11
N GLU A 180 19.25 1.23 -1.18
CA GLU A 180 20.11 0.98 -0.03
C GLU A 180 19.49 1.54 1.26
N HIS A 181 20.17 1.31 2.40
CA HIS A 181 19.69 1.70 3.73
C HIS A 181 18.25 1.23 4.05
N ILE A 182 17.92 0.01 3.60
CA ILE A 182 16.57 -0.56 3.70
C ILE A 182 16.19 -0.82 5.17
N LYS A 183 15.08 -0.23 5.60
CA LYS A 183 14.40 -0.48 6.89
C LYS A 183 13.06 -1.15 6.66
N ILE A 184 12.76 -2.17 7.45
CA ILE A 184 11.53 -2.96 7.35
C ILE A 184 10.59 -2.64 8.50
N TYR A 185 9.34 -2.40 8.15
CA TYR A 185 8.24 -2.21 9.05
C TYR A 185 7.13 -3.21 8.72
N GLY A 186 6.28 -3.48 9.70
CA GLY A 186 5.15 -4.37 9.57
C GLY A 186 3.88 -3.76 10.12
N GLN A 187 2.75 -4.21 9.56
CA GLN A 187 1.41 -3.86 10.04
C GLN A 187 0.57 -5.13 10.21
N ASN A 188 -0.34 -5.12 11.19
CA ASN A 188 -1.18 -6.25 11.56
C ASN A 188 -0.35 -7.52 11.85
N GLN A 189 0.34 -7.51 12.99
CA GLN A 189 1.11 -8.67 13.43
C GLN A 189 0.21 -9.91 13.56
N MET A 190 0.66 -11.04 13.02
CA MET A 190 -0.01 -12.33 13.17
C MET A 190 0.75 -13.22 14.14
N SER A 191 0.01 -13.92 15.00
CA SER A 191 0.59 -14.92 15.90
C SER A 191 1.06 -16.15 15.11
N GLN A 192 2.16 -16.75 15.55
CA GLN A 192 2.72 -17.95 14.90
C GLN A 192 1.70 -19.10 14.85
N SER A 193 0.89 -19.26 15.88
CA SER A 193 -0.18 -20.27 15.91
C SER A 193 -1.21 -20.03 14.82
N LYS A 194 -1.65 -18.78 14.61
CA LYS A 194 -2.60 -18.43 13.55
C LYS A 194 -1.99 -18.70 12.17
N ILE A 195 -0.71 -18.40 11.97
CA ILE A 195 -0.01 -18.68 10.71
C ILE A 195 0.03 -20.18 10.44
N LYS A 196 0.46 -20.99 11.41
CA LYS A 196 0.50 -22.46 11.27
C LYS A 196 -0.88 -23.04 10.92
N ILE A 197 -1.93 -22.58 11.61
CA ILE A 197 -3.31 -22.98 11.31
C ILE A 197 -3.68 -22.59 9.88
N MET A 198 -3.43 -21.34 9.48
CA MET A 198 -3.76 -20.87 8.13
C MET A 198 -2.97 -21.60 7.04
N THR A 199 -1.70 -21.89 7.26
CA THR A 199 -0.88 -22.67 6.33
C THR A 199 -1.40 -24.10 6.19
N LYS A 200 -1.82 -24.73 7.29
CA LYS A 200 -2.42 -26.08 7.24
C LYS A 200 -3.76 -26.06 6.53
N LEU A 201 -4.62 -25.07 6.83
CA LEU A 201 -5.92 -24.90 6.16
C LEU A 201 -5.76 -24.64 4.65
N GLY A 202 -4.81 -23.80 4.24
CA GLY A 202 -4.54 -23.53 2.83
C GLY A 202 -4.04 -24.75 2.02
N LYS A 203 -3.53 -25.77 2.69
CA LYS A 203 -3.14 -27.05 2.07
C LYS A 203 -4.30 -28.06 1.97
N ILE A 204 -5.28 -27.97 2.87
CA ILE A 204 -6.38 -28.95 2.99
C ILE A 204 -7.64 -28.48 2.28
N LEU A 205 -8.02 -27.22 2.50
CA LEU A 205 -9.20 -26.65 1.88
C LEU A 205 -8.85 -26.13 0.49
N PRO A 206 -9.81 -26.13 -0.46
CA PRO A 206 -9.64 -25.34 -1.66
C PRO A 206 -9.28 -23.93 -1.22
N LEU A 207 -8.21 -23.43 -1.84
CA LEU A 207 -7.51 -22.20 -1.56
C LEU A 207 -8.48 -21.01 -1.25
N ASN A 208 -9.63 -20.91 -1.93
CA ASN A 208 -10.70 -19.92 -1.65
C ASN A 208 -11.33 -20.01 -0.24
N GLY A 209 -11.46 -21.21 0.32
CA GLY A 209 -12.01 -21.47 1.66
C GLY A 209 -11.09 -20.97 2.78
N ALA A 210 -9.77 -21.10 2.63
CA ALA A 210 -8.81 -20.56 3.60
C ALA A 210 -8.85 -19.03 3.68
N VAL A 211 -9.00 -18.35 2.53
CA VAL A 211 -9.17 -16.89 2.48
C VAL A 211 -10.48 -16.47 3.13
N LEU A 212 -11.59 -17.16 2.82
CA LEU A 212 -12.88 -16.90 3.44
C LEU A 212 -12.79 -17.04 4.96
N ILE A 213 -12.15 -18.10 5.47
CA ILE A 213 -11.93 -18.28 6.91
C ILE A 213 -11.11 -17.12 7.49
N ASN A 214 -10.04 -16.67 6.84
CA ASN A 214 -9.27 -15.54 7.34
C ASN A 214 -10.11 -14.24 7.39
N GLN A 215 -10.99 -14.01 6.40
CA GLN A 215 -11.94 -12.88 6.42
C GLN A 215 -12.97 -13.03 7.54
N LEU A 216 -13.50 -14.24 7.76
CA LEU A 216 -14.41 -14.54 8.87
C LEU A 216 -13.74 -14.29 10.23
N LEU A 217 -12.46 -14.64 10.39
CA LEU A 217 -11.68 -14.37 11.59
C LEU A 217 -11.46 -12.86 11.84
N LYS A 218 -11.70 -11.99 10.85
CA LYS A 218 -11.69 -10.54 11.01
C LYS A 218 -13.07 -9.99 11.43
N LEU A 219 -14.17 -10.75 11.32
CA LEU A 219 -15.51 -10.28 11.66
C LEU A 219 -15.67 -9.72 13.09
N PRO A 220 -15.01 -10.25 14.14
CA PRO A 220 -15.08 -9.63 15.47
C PRO A 220 -14.63 -8.16 15.48
N ARG A 221 -13.78 -7.75 14.52
CA ARG A 221 -13.33 -6.37 14.33
C ARG A 221 -14.43 -5.44 13.77
N LEU A 222 -15.55 -5.96 13.25
CA LEU A 222 -16.72 -5.14 12.92
C LEU A 222 -17.23 -4.37 14.14
N ILE A 223 -17.22 -5.02 15.30
CA ILE A 223 -17.87 -4.53 16.53
C ILE A 223 -16.89 -3.68 17.34
N LYS A 224 -15.64 -4.14 17.53
CA LYS A 224 -14.65 -3.45 18.36
C LYS A 224 -13.27 -3.49 17.72
N ASP A 225 -12.94 -2.44 16.96
CA ASP A 225 -11.60 -2.24 16.40
C ASP A 225 -11.13 -0.79 16.51
N ASN A 226 -9.81 -0.61 16.52
CA ASN A 226 -9.13 0.65 16.80
C ASN A 226 -7.86 0.78 15.95
N ILE A 227 -7.59 2.00 15.47
CA ILE A 227 -6.38 2.34 14.69
C ILE A 227 -5.06 1.91 15.36
N LYS A 228 -5.01 1.86 16.70
CA LYS A 228 -3.82 1.38 17.44
C LYS A 228 -3.46 -0.07 17.09
N ASN A 229 -4.46 -0.92 16.81
CA ASN A 229 -4.28 -2.32 16.41
C ASN A 229 -3.60 -2.44 15.04
N HIS A 230 -3.71 -1.40 14.22
CA HIS A 230 -3.19 -1.34 12.86
C HIS A 230 -1.94 -0.47 12.75
N SER A 231 -1.33 -0.09 13.87
CA SER A 231 -0.12 0.73 13.85
C SER A 231 1.00 0.04 13.04
N VAL A 232 1.66 0.83 12.20
CA VAL A 232 2.91 0.41 11.53
C VAL A 232 4.03 0.44 12.56
N LYS A 233 4.74 -0.68 12.71
CA LYS A 233 5.81 -0.87 13.68
C LYS A 233 7.09 -1.30 13.00
N ILE A 234 8.24 -0.98 13.61
CA ILE A 234 9.53 -1.55 13.19
C ILE A 234 9.41 -3.06 13.30
N LYS A 235 9.89 -3.76 12.27
CA LYS A 235 9.83 -5.21 12.27
C LYS A 235 10.91 -5.79 13.19
N GLU A 236 10.48 -6.59 14.16
CA GLU A 236 11.37 -7.41 14.98
C GLU A 236 11.59 -8.80 14.35
N ASN A 237 12.72 -9.44 14.66
CA ASN A 237 13.04 -10.77 14.13
C ASN A 237 12.01 -11.83 14.55
N GLY A 238 11.69 -12.73 13.62
CA GLY A 238 10.73 -13.83 13.85
C GLY A 238 9.26 -13.42 13.84
N GLN A 239 8.92 -12.13 13.87
CA GLN A 239 7.54 -11.67 13.75
C GLN A 239 7.08 -11.63 12.29
N LYS A 240 5.80 -11.95 12.07
CA LYS A 240 5.17 -11.95 10.76
C LYS A 240 4.00 -10.97 10.76
N TYR A 241 3.90 -10.21 9.69
CA TYR A 241 2.95 -9.12 9.52
C TYR A 241 2.16 -9.34 8.24
N GLU A 242 0.88 -8.96 8.25
CA GLU A 242 0.01 -9.08 7.09
C GLU A 242 0.42 -8.14 5.95
N TYR A 243 0.90 -6.93 6.29
CA TYR A 243 1.46 -6.00 5.33
C TYR A 243 2.91 -5.67 5.69
N ILE A 244 3.74 -5.53 4.68
CA ILE A 244 5.16 -5.24 4.78
C ILE A 244 5.37 -3.84 4.22
N ILE A 245 6.16 -3.04 4.92
CA ILE A 245 6.50 -1.68 4.49
C ILE A 245 8.02 -1.57 4.45
N ILE A 246 8.57 -1.19 3.31
CA ILE A 246 9.98 -0.84 3.14
C ILE A 246 10.11 0.68 3.16
N MET A 247 11.14 1.15 3.87
CA MET A 247 11.68 2.49 3.73
C MET A 247 13.13 2.37 3.27
N ALA A 248 13.49 3.01 2.17
CA ALA A 248 14.83 2.89 1.59
C ALA A 248 15.27 4.19 0.89
N GLN A 249 16.58 4.32 0.65
CA GLN A 249 17.17 5.41 -0.16
C GLN A 249 17.64 4.84 -1.49
N ARG A 250 17.63 5.62 -2.57
CA ARG A 250 18.15 5.10 -3.85
C ARG A 250 19.66 4.88 -3.74
N LYS A 251 20.18 3.87 -4.42
CA LYS A 251 21.63 3.69 -4.53
C LYS A 251 22.23 4.85 -5.31
N ILE A 252 23.37 5.35 -4.85
CA ILE A 252 24.21 6.25 -5.64
C ILE A 252 25.13 5.36 -6.48
N SER A 253 24.88 5.30 -7.79
CA SER A 253 25.78 4.67 -8.77
C SER A 253 26.91 5.62 -9.15
#